data_AF-A0A7S2VFI4-F1
#
_entry.id   AF-A0A7S2VFI4-F1
#
_cell.length_a   1.000
_cell.length_b   1.000
_cell.length_c   1.000
_cell.angle_alpha   90.00
_cell.angle_beta   90.00
_cell.angle_gamma   90.00
#
_symmetry.space_group_name_H-M   'P 1'
#
loop_
_entity.id
_entity.type
_entity.pdbx_description
1 polymer ?
#
loop_
_entity_poly.entity_id
_entity_poly.type
_entity_poly.pdbx_seq_one_letter_code
_entity_poly.pdbx_strand_id
1 'polypeptide(L)'
;TTDQEYGSNVMQMENTYYFTQAIKQRGSSIADLFSKQMAKANAICKESTDAYLGWMIKKEFTTLHELFSKLSKIRKEFGDKEVPEHVPKQHFVKTLTKEASREILKDRISSMHSRMGKHLSEEGGLLPVAWKALVKVLFEWFGRWEKLSSSIYKHKLDPGALDVVRIAKAAGGASKPRASQGGSEFGFKSILALKNRDK
;
A
#
# COMPACT_ATOMS: atom_id res chain seq x y z
N THR A 1 -19.44 1.96 11.43
CA THR A 1 -18.92 0.59 11.61
C THR A 1 -17.61 0.36 10.89
N THR A 2 -17.44 0.75 9.61
CA THR A 2 -16.15 0.63 8.88
C THR A 2 -15.04 1.60 9.33
N ASP A 3 -15.40 2.78 9.86
CA ASP A 3 -14.41 3.77 10.30
C ASP A 3 -13.73 3.42 11.64
N GLN A 4 -14.40 2.70 12.53
CA GLN A 4 -13.79 2.21 13.78
C GLN A 4 -12.81 1.05 13.53
N GLU A 5 -13.11 0.18 12.56
CA GLU A 5 -12.30 -0.98 12.23
C GLU A 5 -10.94 -0.58 11.62
N TYR A 6 -10.87 0.43 10.74
CA TYR A 6 -9.57 0.88 10.23
C TYR A 6 -8.73 1.54 11.33
N GLY A 7 -9.36 2.30 12.25
CA GLY A 7 -8.65 2.94 13.36
C GLY A 7 -7.98 1.92 14.27
N SER A 8 -8.68 0.84 14.59
CA SER A 8 -8.12 -0.30 15.34
C SER A 8 -6.94 -0.95 14.59
N ASN A 9 -7.07 -1.16 13.27
CA ASN A 9 -6.00 -1.72 12.46
C ASN A 9 -4.76 -0.82 12.39
N VAL A 10 -4.94 0.51 12.26
CA VAL A 10 -3.83 1.47 12.30
C VAL A 10 -3.11 1.40 13.64
N MET A 11 -3.85 1.45 14.75
CA MET A 11 -3.29 1.37 16.09
C MET A 11 -2.52 0.05 16.32
N GLN A 12 -3.11 -1.08 15.93
CA GLN A 12 -2.45 -2.39 16.05
C GLN A 12 -1.17 -2.46 15.21
N MET A 13 -1.21 -1.95 13.98
CA MET A 13 -0.06 -1.90 13.08
C MET A 13 1.07 -1.05 13.68
N GLU A 14 0.78 0.16 14.17
CA GLU A 14 1.78 1.03 14.80
C GLU A 14 2.36 0.42 16.07
N ASN A 15 1.51 -0.09 16.96
CA ASN A 15 1.95 -0.64 18.24
C ASN A 15 2.83 -1.88 18.05
N THR A 16 2.42 -2.79 17.15
CA THR A 16 3.19 -4.01 16.89
C THR A 16 4.47 -3.73 16.12
N TYR A 17 4.45 -2.78 15.18
CA TYR A 17 5.65 -2.31 14.50
C TYR A 17 6.64 -1.71 15.50
N TYR A 18 6.19 -0.75 16.32
CA TYR A 18 7.01 -0.11 17.35
C TYR A 18 7.60 -1.15 18.32
N PHE A 19 6.79 -2.06 18.84
CA PHE A 19 7.26 -3.14 19.72
C PHE A 19 8.40 -3.95 19.08
N THR A 20 8.22 -4.39 17.84
CA THR A 20 9.25 -5.19 17.17
C THR A 20 10.52 -4.41 16.89
N GLN A 21 10.43 -3.11 16.57
CA GLN A 21 11.62 -2.26 16.38
C GLN A 21 12.34 -1.98 17.71
N ALA A 22 11.60 -1.65 18.76
CA ALA A 22 12.16 -1.38 20.09
C ALA A 22 12.91 -2.59 20.65
N ILE A 23 12.41 -3.80 20.43
CA ILE A 23 13.11 -5.03 20.82
C ILE A 23 14.36 -5.25 19.99
N LYS A 24 14.31 -5.04 18.66
CA LYS A 24 15.49 -5.17 17.78
C LYS A 24 16.61 -4.19 18.14
N GLN A 25 16.26 -2.95 18.49
CA GLN A 25 17.22 -1.92 18.88
C GLN A 25 17.99 -2.26 20.15
N ARG A 26 17.45 -3.13 21.02
CA ARG A 26 18.11 -3.60 22.26
C ARG A 26 19.15 -4.71 22.04
N GLY A 27 19.33 -5.16 20.80
CA GLY A 27 20.35 -6.13 20.42
C GLY A 27 19.82 -7.55 20.18
N SER A 28 20.61 -8.36 19.48
CA SER A 28 20.24 -9.71 19.04
C SER A 28 19.87 -10.64 20.18
N SER A 29 20.61 -10.62 21.29
CA SER A 29 20.34 -11.48 22.45
C SER A 29 18.95 -11.24 23.05
N ILE A 30 18.49 -9.98 23.08
CA ILE A 30 17.13 -9.65 23.54
C ILE A 30 16.10 -10.04 22.47
N ALA A 31 16.38 -9.79 21.20
CA ALA A 31 15.50 -10.20 20.11
C ALA A 31 15.26 -11.72 20.08
N ASP A 32 16.28 -12.53 20.37
CA ASP A 32 16.19 -13.99 20.41
C ASP A 32 15.32 -14.47 21.58
N LEU A 33 15.46 -13.85 22.76
CA LEU A 33 14.61 -14.13 23.92
C LEU A 33 13.12 -13.86 23.66
N PHE A 34 12.82 -12.82 22.86
CA PHE A 34 11.46 -12.43 22.50
C PHE A 34 11.03 -12.92 21.11
N SER A 35 11.79 -13.84 20.49
CA SER A 35 11.57 -14.28 19.10
C SER A 35 10.13 -14.76 18.82
N LYS A 36 9.54 -15.51 19.76
CA LYS A 36 8.15 -15.97 19.66
C LYS A 36 7.14 -14.82 19.72
N GLN A 37 7.33 -13.86 20.62
CA GLN A 37 6.47 -12.69 20.79
C GLN A 37 6.60 -11.76 19.58
N MET A 38 7.82 -11.59 19.06
CA MET A 38 8.09 -10.84 17.84
C MET A 38 7.42 -11.49 16.63
N ALA A 39 7.46 -12.82 16.50
CA ALA A 39 6.78 -13.52 15.42
C ALA A 39 5.26 -13.28 15.46
N LYS A 40 4.65 -13.36 16.65
CA LYS A 40 3.22 -13.04 16.85
C LYS A 40 2.91 -11.58 16.53
N ALA A 41 3.71 -10.64 17.02
CA ALA A 41 3.54 -9.22 16.74
C ALA A 41 3.67 -8.91 15.25
N ASN A 42 4.64 -9.51 14.55
CA ASN A 42 4.78 -9.37 13.10
C ASN A 42 3.58 -9.95 12.33
N ALA A 43 3.00 -11.06 12.79
CA ALA A 43 1.81 -11.64 12.17
C ALA A 43 0.60 -10.71 12.31
N ILE A 44 0.36 -10.16 13.51
CA ILE A 44 -0.68 -9.17 13.76
C ILE A 44 -0.43 -7.91 12.92
N CYS A 45 0.80 -7.39 12.94
CA CYS A 45 1.18 -6.23 12.14
C CYS A 45 0.84 -6.43 10.66
N LYS A 46 1.15 -7.62 10.11
CA LYS A 46 0.85 -7.97 8.73
C LYS A 46 -0.66 -8.01 8.47
N GLU A 47 -1.42 -8.71 9.31
CA GLU A 47 -2.88 -8.82 9.17
C GLU A 47 -3.56 -7.44 9.22
N SER A 48 -3.20 -6.61 10.22
CA SER A 48 -3.71 -5.25 10.33
C SER A 48 -3.28 -4.37 9.15
N THR A 49 -2.06 -4.56 8.62
CA THR A 49 -1.59 -3.87 7.40
C THR A 49 -2.45 -4.27 6.21
N ASP A 50 -2.62 -5.57 5.96
CA ASP A 50 -3.39 -6.07 4.81
C ASP A 50 -4.85 -5.58 4.87
N ALA A 51 -5.46 -5.56 6.06
CA ALA A 51 -6.80 -5.03 6.28
C ALA A 51 -6.87 -3.51 6.00
N TYR A 52 -5.92 -2.73 6.53
CA TYR A 52 -5.85 -1.29 6.33
C TYR A 52 -5.65 -0.91 4.86
N LEU A 53 -4.71 -1.59 4.17
CA LEU A 53 -4.44 -1.36 2.75
C LEU A 53 -5.64 -1.77 1.88
N GLY A 54 -6.30 -2.88 2.22
CA GLY A 54 -7.53 -3.30 1.55
C GLY A 54 -8.67 -2.27 1.70
N TRP A 55 -8.84 -1.70 2.90
CA TRP A 55 -9.77 -0.60 3.13
C TRP A 55 -9.41 0.64 2.32
N MET A 56 -8.12 1.02 2.28
CA MET A 56 -7.63 2.20 1.55
C MET A 56 -7.98 2.11 0.06
N ILE A 57 -7.74 0.95 -0.56
CA ILE A 57 -8.04 0.74 -1.99
C ILE A 57 -9.56 0.76 -2.23
N LYS A 58 -10.36 0.08 -1.40
CA LYS A 58 -11.83 0.09 -1.55
C LYS A 58 -12.42 1.49 -1.40
N LYS A 59 -11.86 2.31 -0.51
CA LYS A 59 -12.29 3.68 -0.27
C LYS A 59 -11.97 4.60 -1.44
N GLU A 60 -10.81 4.46 -2.06
CA GLU A 60 -10.38 5.35 -3.14
C GLU A 60 -10.82 4.87 -4.53
N PHE A 61 -11.06 3.56 -4.70
CA PHE A 61 -11.48 2.95 -5.97
C PHE A 61 -12.84 2.24 -5.84
N THR A 62 -13.81 2.85 -5.16
CA THR A 62 -15.11 2.23 -4.88
C THR A 62 -15.81 1.74 -6.14
N THR A 63 -15.99 2.62 -7.14
CA THR A 63 -16.68 2.27 -8.39
C THR A 63 -15.96 1.19 -9.20
N LEU A 64 -14.62 1.23 -9.26
CA LEU A 64 -13.85 0.17 -9.93
C LEU A 64 -13.97 -1.15 -9.16
N HIS A 65 -13.87 -1.12 -7.84
CA HIS A 65 -14.00 -2.31 -7.02
C HIS A 65 -15.39 -2.95 -7.17
N GLU A 66 -16.45 -2.16 -7.21
CA GLU A 66 -17.82 -2.64 -7.48
C GLU A 66 -17.96 -3.26 -8.86
N LEU A 67 -17.44 -2.60 -9.90
CA LEU A 67 -17.44 -3.11 -11.27
C LEU A 67 -16.75 -4.48 -11.36
N PHE A 68 -15.52 -4.59 -10.87
CA PHE A 68 -14.75 -5.83 -10.94
C PHE A 68 -15.29 -6.92 -10.01
N SER A 69 -15.88 -6.55 -8.87
CA SER A 69 -16.57 -7.50 -7.99
C SER A 69 -17.82 -8.06 -8.67
N LYS A 70 -18.61 -7.22 -9.35
CA LYS A 70 -19.77 -7.63 -10.16
C LYS A 70 -19.35 -8.56 -11.28
N LEU A 71 -18.30 -8.21 -12.04
CA LEU A 71 -17.74 -9.06 -13.09
C LEU A 71 -17.28 -10.41 -12.55
N SER A 72 -16.55 -10.42 -11.44
CA SER A 72 -16.08 -11.67 -10.82
C SER A 72 -17.22 -12.56 -10.34
N LYS A 73 -18.31 -11.97 -9.83
CA LYS A 73 -19.50 -12.71 -9.40
C LYS A 73 -20.22 -13.35 -10.58
N ILE A 74 -20.56 -12.57 -11.61
CA ILE A 74 -21.24 -13.06 -12.81
C ILE A 74 -20.40 -14.14 -13.49
N ARG A 75 -19.09 -13.91 -13.61
CA ARG A 75 -18.17 -14.89 -14.17
C ARG A 75 -18.20 -16.23 -13.43
N LYS A 76 -18.29 -16.19 -12.09
CA LYS A 76 -18.36 -17.40 -11.25
C LYS A 76 -19.70 -18.13 -11.41
N GLU A 77 -20.79 -17.38 -11.59
CA GLU A 77 -22.16 -17.91 -11.66
C GLU A 77 -22.51 -18.43 -13.07
N PHE A 78 -22.15 -17.69 -14.12
CA PHE A 78 -22.61 -17.91 -15.50
C PHE A 78 -21.47 -18.19 -16.51
N GLY A 79 -20.20 -18.01 -16.09
CA GLY A 79 -19.03 -18.17 -16.95
C GLY A 79 -18.72 -16.95 -17.83
N ASP A 80 -17.58 -16.98 -18.53
CA ASP A 80 -17.03 -15.81 -19.26
C ASP A 80 -17.94 -15.31 -20.40
N LYS A 81 -18.77 -16.19 -20.99
CA LYS A 81 -19.59 -15.87 -22.18
C LYS A 81 -20.78 -14.97 -21.88
N GLU A 82 -21.37 -15.08 -20.68
CA GLU A 82 -22.57 -14.32 -20.31
C GLU A 82 -22.24 -12.99 -19.62
N VAL A 83 -20.99 -12.78 -19.23
CA VAL A 83 -20.56 -11.52 -18.60
C VAL A 83 -20.91 -10.29 -19.45
N PRO A 84 -20.70 -10.27 -20.78
CA PRO A 84 -21.07 -9.13 -21.63
C PRO A 84 -22.58 -8.83 -21.67
N GLU A 85 -23.44 -9.81 -21.38
CA GLU A 85 -24.90 -9.61 -21.35
C GLU A 85 -25.32 -8.85 -20.08
N HIS A 86 -24.71 -9.18 -18.95
CA HIS A 86 -24.97 -8.51 -17.67
C HIS A 86 -24.22 -7.18 -17.50
N VAL A 87 -23.04 -7.06 -18.13
CA VAL A 87 -22.21 -5.86 -18.12
C VAL A 87 -21.75 -5.60 -19.55
N PRO A 88 -22.48 -4.75 -20.29
CA PRO A 88 -22.12 -4.43 -21.67
C PRO A 88 -20.72 -3.81 -21.76
N LYS A 89 -19.97 -4.18 -22.80
CA LYS A 89 -18.60 -3.67 -23.03
C LYS A 89 -18.53 -2.13 -23.05
N GLN A 90 -19.54 -1.46 -23.61
CA GLN A 90 -19.61 0.00 -23.64
C GLN A 90 -19.67 0.59 -22.22
N HIS A 91 -20.47 0.01 -21.33
CA HIS A 91 -20.55 0.44 -19.93
C HIS A 91 -19.22 0.19 -19.22
N PHE A 92 -18.61 -0.99 -19.43
CA PHE A 92 -17.31 -1.33 -18.87
C PHE A 92 -16.22 -0.31 -19.26
N VAL A 93 -16.05 -0.05 -20.56
CA VAL A 93 -15.04 0.89 -21.07
C VAL A 93 -15.31 2.32 -20.61
N LYS A 94 -16.57 2.75 -20.58
CA LYS A 94 -16.96 4.08 -20.08
C LYS A 94 -16.57 4.26 -18.61
N THR A 95 -16.82 3.25 -17.78
CA THR A 95 -16.45 3.28 -16.36
C THR A 95 -14.93 3.30 -16.19
N LEU A 96 -14.17 2.50 -16.95
CA LEU A 96 -12.71 2.55 -16.92
C LEU A 96 -12.16 3.91 -17.34
N THR A 97 -12.70 4.51 -18.40
CA THR A 97 -12.24 5.82 -18.88
C THR A 97 -12.49 6.90 -17.83
N LYS A 98 -13.61 6.83 -17.11
CA LYS A 98 -13.98 7.81 -16.09
C LYS A 98 -13.20 7.63 -14.79
N GLU A 99 -13.01 6.39 -14.34
CA GLU A 99 -12.53 6.10 -12.97
C GLU A 99 -11.06 5.62 -12.94
N ALA A 100 -10.49 5.24 -14.08
CA ALA A 100 -9.15 4.70 -14.19
C ALA A 100 -8.29 5.43 -15.25
N SER A 101 -8.63 6.67 -15.64
CA SER A 101 -7.71 7.47 -16.47
C SER A 101 -6.42 7.77 -15.70
N ARG A 102 -5.35 8.09 -16.44
CA ARG A 102 -4.03 8.36 -15.84
C ARG A 102 -4.07 9.49 -14.82
N GLU A 103 -4.82 10.54 -15.11
CA GLU A 103 -5.00 11.72 -14.27
C GLU A 103 -5.73 11.33 -12.99
N ILE A 104 -6.85 10.61 -13.12
CA ILE A 104 -7.65 10.17 -11.97
C ILE A 104 -6.84 9.22 -11.09
N LEU A 105 -6.11 8.27 -11.67
CA LEU A 105 -5.25 7.37 -10.91
C LEU A 105 -4.16 8.13 -10.16
N LYS A 106 -3.54 9.14 -10.79
CA LYS A 106 -2.54 10.00 -10.13
C LYS A 106 -3.14 10.74 -8.94
N ASP A 107 -4.33 11.31 -9.09
CA ASP A 107 -4.99 12.08 -8.03
C ASP A 107 -5.43 11.19 -6.87
N ARG A 108 -6.04 10.03 -7.17
CA ARG A 108 -6.46 9.04 -6.16
C ARG A 108 -5.28 8.47 -5.40
N ILE A 109 -4.22 8.07 -6.09
CA ILE A 109 -3.01 7.50 -5.46
C ILE A 109 -2.28 8.56 -4.62
N SER A 110 -2.23 9.81 -5.09
CA SER A 110 -1.67 10.92 -4.29
C SER A 110 -2.50 11.18 -3.03
N SER A 111 -3.84 11.09 -3.15
CA SER A 111 -4.76 11.20 -2.03
C SER A 111 -4.58 10.06 -1.02
N MET A 112 -4.36 8.83 -1.48
CA MET A 112 -4.00 7.68 -0.62
C MET A 112 -2.73 7.97 0.17
N HIS A 113 -1.67 8.43 -0.49
CA HIS A 113 -0.40 8.74 0.18
C HIS A 113 -0.58 9.82 1.25
N SER A 114 -1.28 10.92 0.90
CA SER A 114 -1.58 11.99 1.85
C SER A 114 -2.39 11.49 3.04
N ARG A 115 -3.39 10.64 2.80
CA ARG A 115 -4.22 10.05 3.86
C ARG A 115 -3.40 9.14 4.78
N MET A 116 -2.52 8.31 4.21
CA MET A 116 -1.62 7.47 5.00
C MET A 116 -0.70 8.31 5.90
N GLY A 117 -0.16 9.42 5.38
CA GLY A 117 0.64 10.35 6.18
C GLY A 117 -0.13 11.03 7.33
N LYS A 118 -1.47 11.11 7.26
CA LYS A 118 -2.31 11.60 8.37
C LYS A 118 -2.65 10.52 9.39
N HIS A 119 -2.64 9.26 8.98
CA HIS A 119 -3.02 8.14 9.83
C HIS A 119 -1.84 7.54 10.57
N LEU A 120 -0.64 7.60 9.98
CA LEU A 120 0.57 6.99 10.51
C LEU A 120 1.48 8.07 11.09
N SER A 121 2.01 7.81 12.27
CA SER A 121 3.00 8.65 12.93
C SER A 121 4.30 8.70 12.12
N GLU A 122 4.94 9.88 12.10
CA GLU A 122 6.26 10.06 11.49
C GLU A 122 7.36 9.36 12.31
N GLU A 123 7.25 9.41 13.64
CA GLU A 123 8.22 8.82 14.58
C GLU A 123 8.36 7.31 14.43
N GLY A 124 7.25 6.63 14.08
CA GLY A 124 7.24 5.18 13.91
C GLY A 124 7.95 4.70 12.64
N GLY A 125 8.27 5.58 11.67
CA GLY A 125 8.93 5.18 10.42
C GLY A 125 8.15 4.16 9.58
N LEU A 126 6.87 3.94 9.88
CA LEU A 126 6.03 2.91 9.27
C LEU A 126 5.51 3.33 7.89
N LEU A 127 5.31 4.63 7.65
CA LEU A 127 4.75 5.14 6.40
C LEU A 127 5.48 4.63 5.14
N PRO A 128 6.82 4.70 5.02
CA PRO A 128 7.52 4.16 3.86
C PRO A 128 7.33 2.64 3.66
N VAL A 129 7.21 1.90 4.77
CA VAL A 129 6.99 0.44 4.76
C VAL A 129 5.58 0.11 4.30
N ALA A 130 4.58 0.77 4.89
CA ALA A 130 3.18 0.62 4.53
C ALA A 130 2.91 1.07 3.08
N TRP A 131 3.54 2.17 2.64
CA TRP A 131 3.44 2.63 1.26
C TRP A 131 4.00 1.60 0.28
N LYS A 132 5.18 1.05 0.56
CA LYS A 132 5.78 -0.01 -0.27
C LYS A 132 4.87 -1.25 -0.34
N ALA A 133 4.21 -1.60 0.75
CA ALA A 133 3.23 -2.68 0.78
C ALA A 133 2.00 -2.31 -0.08
N LEU A 134 1.46 -1.10 0.03
CA LEU A 134 0.35 -0.63 -0.80
C LEU A 134 0.67 -0.70 -2.30
N VAL A 135 1.88 -0.30 -2.72
CA VAL A 135 2.29 -0.39 -4.13
C VAL A 135 2.21 -1.83 -4.66
N LYS A 136 2.57 -2.82 -3.83
CA LYS A 136 2.42 -4.24 -4.20
C LYS A 136 0.96 -4.65 -4.31
N VAL A 137 0.13 -4.25 -3.35
CA VAL A 137 -1.31 -4.57 -3.38
C VAL A 137 -1.98 -3.92 -4.60
N LEU A 138 -1.63 -2.68 -4.94
CA LEU A 138 -2.12 -2.02 -6.16
C LEU A 138 -1.73 -2.80 -7.42
N PHE A 139 -0.50 -3.27 -7.53
CA PHE A 139 -0.06 -4.11 -8.64
C PHE A 139 -0.90 -5.39 -8.76
N GLU A 140 -1.11 -6.10 -7.66
CA GLU A 140 -1.89 -7.35 -7.64
C GLU A 140 -3.38 -7.13 -7.96
N TRP A 141 -3.96 -6.03 -7.47
CA TRP A 141 -5.34 -5.66 -7.76
C TRP A 141 -5.52 -5.28 -9.23
N PHE A 142 -4.73 -4.34 -9.74
CA PHE A 142 -4.81 -3.93 -11.14
C PHE A 142 -4.40 -5.05 -12.10
N GLY A 143 -3.46 -5.93 -11.73
CA GLY A 143 -3.13 -7.11 -12.53
C GLY A 143 -4.29 -8.10 -12.64
N ARG A 144 -5.06 -8.31 -11.57
CA ARG A 144 -6.30 -9.10 -11.61
C ARG A 144 -7.36 -8.46 -12.49
N TRP A 145 -7.52 -7.14 -12.40
CA TRP A 145 -8.44 -6.36 -13.22
C TRP A 145 -8.08 -6.39 -14.70
N GLU A 146 -6.80 -6.23 -15.02
CA GLU A 146 -6.27 -6.30 -16.39
C GLU A 146 -6.48 -7.69 -17.00
N LYS A 147 -6.27 -8.76 -16.22
CA LYS A 147 -6.55 -10.14 -16.65
C LYS A 147 -8.04 -10.35 -16.95
N LEU A 148 -8.95 -9.87 -16.10
CA LEU A 148 -10.40 -9.96 -16.31
C LEU A 148 -10.84 -9.16 -17.54
N SER A 149 -10.35 -7.92 -17.67
CA SER A 149 -10.62 -7.04 -18.81
C SER A 149 -10.21 -7.70 -20.13
N SER A 150 -9.02 -8.31 -20.14
CA SER A 150 -8.47 -8.98 -21.32
C SER A 150 -9.18 -10.30 -21.63
N SER A 151 -9.57 -11.08 -20.61
CA SER A 151 -10.21 -12.37 -20.84
C SER A 151 -11.62 -12.20 -21.40
N ILE A 152 -12.43 -11.33 -20.79
CA ILE A 152 -13.86 -11.14 -21.08
C ILE A 152 -14.07 -10.20 -22.28
N TYR A 153 -13.48 -9.00 -22.26
CA TYR A 153 -13.80 -7.94 -23.23
C TYR A 153 -12.78 -7.77 -24.34
N LYS A 154 -11.67 -8.53 -24.30
CA LYS A 154 -10.48 -8.32 -25.13
C LYS A 154 -10.02 -6.86 -25.08
N HIS A 155 -10.15 -6.23 -23.91
CA HIS A 155 -9.83 -4.82 -23.71
C HIS A 155 -8.57 -4.71 -22.85
N LYS A 156 -7.58 -3.99 -23.35
CA LYS A 156 -6.36 -3.68 -22.61
C LYS A 156 -6.64 -2.53 -21.65
N LEU A 157 -6.32 -2.72 -20.38
CA LEU A 157 -6.42 -1.66 -19.39
C LEU A 157 -5.30 -0.63 -19.63
N ASP A 158 -5.67 0.63 -19.79
CA ASP A 158 -4.74 1.75 -19.92
C ASP A 158 -5.18 2.87 -18.96
N PRO A 159 -4.40 3.19 -17.91
CA PRO A 159 -3.08 2.63 -17.56
C PRO A 159 -3.11 1.19 -17.03
N GLY A 160 -2.12 0.39 -17.41
CA GLY A 160 -1.97 -0.99 -16.93
C GLY A 160 -1.37 -1.10 -15.53
N ALA A 161 -1.26 -2.32 -14.99
CA ALA A 161 -0.78 -2.54 -13.61
C ALA A 161 0.64 -1.97 -13.36
N LEU A 162 1.53 -2.04 -14.35
CA LEU A 162 2.88 -1.47 -14.25
C LEU A 162 2.88 0.05 -14.22
N ASP A 163 1.95 0.70 -14.93
CA ASP A 163 1.84 2.15 -14.94
C ASP A 163 1.30 2.66 -13.60
N VAL A 164 0.35 1.95 -13.01
CA VAL A 164 -0.14 2.22 -11.65
C VAL A 164 1.01 2.18 -10.64
N VAL A 165 1.91 1.19 -10.74
CA VAL A 165 3.11 1.12 -9.89
C VAL A 165 4.03 2.32 -10.10
N ARG A 166 4.23 2.77 -11.34
CA ARG A 166 5.05 3.97 -11.63
C ARG A 166 4.42 5.22 -11.02
N ILE A 167 3.11 5.39 -11.16
CA ILE A 167 2.36 6.49 -10.56
C ILE A 167 2.50 6.47 -9.03
N ALA A 168 2.34 5.31 -8.40
CA ALA A 168 2.44 5.19 -6.94
C ALA A 168 3.86 5.39 -6.42
N LYS A 169 4.89 4.91 -7.14
CA LYS A 169 6.29 5.23 -6.80
C LYS A 169 6.57 6.73 -6.92
N ALA A 170 6.04 7.39 -7.94
CA ALA A 170 6.18 8.84 -8.10
C ALA A 170 5.48 9.58 -6.94
N ALA A 171 4.28 9.16 -6.52
CA ALA A 171 3.56 9.79 -5.42
C ALA A 171 4.32 9.67 -4.08
N GLY A 172 4.84 8.49 -3.74
CA GLY A 172 5.61 8.30 -2.50
C GLY A 172 7.03 8.87 -2.54
N GLY A 173 7.60 9.07 -3.73
CA GLY A 173 8.92 9.70 -3.91
C GLY A 173 8.89 11.22 -4.09
N ALA A 174 7.74 11.80 -4.48
CA ALA A 174 7.53 13.24 -4.63
C ALA A 174 7.48 13.97 -3.28
N SER A 175 7.17 13.27 -2.20
CA SER A 175 7.38 13.70 -0.82
C SER A 175 8.83 13.51 -0.40
N LYS A 176 9.78 14.16 -1.09
CA LYS A 176 11.00 14.59 -0.41
C LYS A 176 10.57 15.65 0.62
N PRO A 177 11.06 15.61 1.86
CA PRO A 177 10.78 16.69 2.79
C PRO A 177 11.23 17.99 2.13
N ARG A 178 10.36 18.99 2.15
CA ARG A 178 10.76 20.37 1.92
C ARG A 178 11.85 20.62 2.95
N ALA A 179 13.10 20.67 2.51
CA ALA A 179 14.22 20.99 3.36
C ALA A 179 13.92 22.36 3.98
N SER A 180 13.44 22.37 5.22
CA SER A 180 13.55 23.55 6.05
C SER A 180 15.05 23.77 6.21
N GLN A 181 15.54 24.85 5.61
CA GLN A 181 16.81 25.43 6.01
C GLN A 181 16.78 25.61 7.53
N GLY A 182 17.69 24.92 8.21
CA GLY A 182 17.82 24.91 9.66
C GLY A 182 18.69 23.73 10.06
N GLY A 183 20.01 23.95 10.11
CA GLY A 183 21.01 22.89 10.18
C GLY A 183 20.93 22.01 11.41
N SER A 184 21.14 20.72 11.20
CA SER A 184 21.97 19.89 12.09
C SER A 184 22.46 18.69 11.28
N GLU A 185 23.70 18.80 10.85
CA GLU A 185 24.51 17.75 10.27
C GLU A 185 24.75 16.67 11.33
N PHE A 186 23.95 15.60 11.34
CA PHE A 186 24.30 14.36 12.04
C PHE A 186 24.62 13.28 11.00
N GLY A 187 25.76 13.51 10.33
CA GLY A 187 26.40 12.58 9.43
C GLY A 187 27.06 11.44 10.21
N PHE A 188 26.70 10.22 9.84
CA PHE A 188 27.36 8.96 10.14
C PHE A 188 28.84 8.96 9.70
N LYS A 189 29.74 9.66 10.40
CA LYS A 189 31.21 9.54 10.24
C LYS A 189 31.97 9.96 11.50
N SER A 190 32.01 9.12 12.55
CA SER A 190 33.17 9.08 13.47
C SER A 190 33.13 7.87 14.42
N ILE A 191 33.39 6.66 13.92
CA ILE A 191 33.70 5.47 14.76
C ILE A 191 35.03 4.81 14.32
N LEU A 192 35.87 5.51 13.56
CA LEU A 192 37.15 4.96 13.07
C LEU A 192 38.38 5.84 13.37
N ALA A 193 38.33 6.68 14.40
CA ALA A 193 39.44 7.58 14.76
C ALA A 193 39.91 7.48 16.23
N LEU A 194 39.76 6.32 16.87
CA LEU A 194 40.33 6.06 18.21
C LEU A 194 41.15 4.76 18.28
N LYS A 195 41.85 4.42 17.19
CA LYS A 195 42.85 3.35 17.17
C LYS A 195 44.18 3.90 16.67
N ASN A 196 44.86 4.67 17.53
CA ASN A 196 46.31 4.90 17.56
C ASN A 196 46.62 6.08 18.48
N ARG A 197 46.80 5.80 19.77
CA ARG A 197 47.63 6.59 20.70
C ARG A 197 47.71 5.83 22.02
N ASP A 198 48.55 4.80 22.02
CA ASP A 198 49.22 4.31 23.23
C ASP A 198 50.65 3.98 22.82
N LYS A 199 51.55 4.91 23.16
CA LYS A 199 52.97 4.71 23.43
C LYS A 199 53.34 5.68 24.55
#